data_AF-A0AAN9YZN8-F1
#
_entry.id   AF-A0AAN9YZN8-F1
#
_cell.length_a   1.000
_cell.length_b   1.000
_cell.length_c   1.000
_cell.angle_alpha   90.00
_cell.angle_beta   90.00
_cell.angle_gamma   90.00
#
_symmetry.space_group_name_H-M   'P 1'
#
loop_
_entity.id
_entity.type
_entity.pdbx_description
1 polymer ?
#
loop_
_entity_poly.entity_id
_entity_poly.type
_entity_poly.pdbx_seq_one_letter_code
_entity_poly.pdbx_strand_id
1 'polypeptide(L)'
;MFSIAASVARLVKFYGTPLITTGGMSMDFMTDKTTCANEYHMLVRVGTMSFFSMSEFLISVMDKYGWKKVMMVYEKNGYSRVAGEHTCHLFMQSLVGELKKKKFLYNAYDMDKNPDVPVKENLRREMQLTYSREIVENARQYLKRSVCPASVA
;
A
#
# COMPACT_ATOMS: atom_id res chain seq x y z
N MET A 1 -5.97 15.36 -8.48
CA MET A 1 -6.27 14.06 -9.14
C MET A 1 -7.75 14.04 -9.48
N PHE A 2 -8.11 14.26 -10.75
CA PHE A 2 -9.49 14.45 -11.18
C PHE A 2 -10.05 13.13 -11.70
N SER A 3 -10.63 12.30 -10.82
CA SER A 3 -11.49 11.20 -11.27
C SER A 3 -12.83 11.78 -11.69
N ILE A 4 -13.36 11.37 -12.84
CA ILE A 4 -14.70 11.79 -13.31
C ILE A 4 -15.76 11.44 -12.24
N ALA A 5 -15.61 10.29 -11.57
CA ALA A 5 -16.49 9.89 -10.49
C ALA A 5 -16.47 10.89 -9.31
N ALA A 6 -15.30 11.43 -8.95
CA ALA A 6 -15.20 12.43 -7.88
C ALA A 6 -15.90 13.75 -8.26
N SER A 7 -15.72 14.19 -9.51
CA SER A 7 -16.36 15.41 -10.00
C SER A 7 -17.89 15.28 -10.03
N VAL A 8 -18.42 14.17 -10.57
CA VAL A 8 -19.86 13.93 -10.62
C VAL A 8 -20.43 13.76 -9.21
N ALA A 9 -19.73 13.06 -8.31
CA ALA A 9 -20.15 12.90 -6.92
C ALA A 9 -20.30 14.23 -6.18
N ARG A 10 -19.44 15.21 -6.47
CA ARG A 10 -19.54 16.58 -5.92
C ARG A 10 -20.71 17.37 -6.51
N LEU A 11 -21.06 17.13 -7.77
CA LEU A 11 -22.19 17.82 -8.41
C LEU A 11 -23.52 17.31 -7.88
N VAL A 12 -23.70 16.00 -7.75
CA VAL A 12 -24.98 15.41 -7.34
C VAL A 12 -25.44 15.83 -5.94
N LYS A 13 -24.49 16.23 -5.08
CA LYS A 13 -24.76 16.89 -3.79
C LYS A 13 -25.65 18.13 -3.94
N PHE A 14 -25.45 18.92 -4.99
CA PHE A 14 -26.25 20.13 -5.25
C PHE A 14 -27.60 19.81 -5.90
N TYR A 15 -27.66 18.74 -6.69
CA TYR A 15 -28.89 18.32 -7.37
C TYR A 15 -29.86 17.55 -6.47
N GLY A 16 -29.42 17.07 -5.31
CA GLY A 16 -30.27 16.30 -4.40
C GLY A 16 -30.54 14.86 -4.86
N THR A 17 -29.79 14.38 -5.86
CA THR A 17 -29.97 13.04 -6.44
C THR A 17 -28.86 12.10 -5.95
N PRO A 18 -29.16 10.87 -5.49
CA PRO A 18 -28.12 9.93 -5.11
C PRO A 18 -27.37 9.41 -6.34
N LEU A 19 -26.04 9.33 -6.25
CA LEU A 19 -25.18 8.69 -7.24
C LEU A 19 -24.84 7.28 -6.76
N ILE A 20 -25.30 6.27 -7.50
CA ILE A 20 -25.02 4.87 -7.22
C ILE A 20 -23.92 4.40 -8.18
N THR A 21 -22.82 3.87 -7.65
CA THR A 21 -21.71 3.34 -8.47
C THR A 21 -21.13 2.05 -7.92
N THR A 22 -20.68 1.17 -8.81
CA THR A 22 -19.88 -0.02 -8.48
C THR A 22 -18.39 0.31 -8.37
N GLY A 23 -17.95 1.41 -8.98
CA GLY A 23 -16.56 1.87 -8.98
C GLY A 23 -16.21 2.74 -7.78
N GLY A 24 -15.26 3.66 -7.94
CA GLY A 24 -14.89 4.61 -6.87
C GLY A 24 -14.30 3.92 -5.63
N MET A 25 -13.24 3.14 -5.83
CA MET A 25 -12.63 2.33 -4.76
C MET A 25 -11.65 3.10 -3.86
N SER A 26 -11.39 4.38 -4.14
CA SER A 26 -10.49 5.21 -3.34
C SER A 26 -11.04 5.43 -1.93
N MET A 27 -10.12 5.63 -0.97
CA MET A 27 -10.47 5.78 0.44
C MET A 27 -11.37 6.99 0.71
N ASP A 28 -11.26 8.06 -0.09
CA ASP A 28 -12.08 9.26 0.05
C ASP A 28 -13.59 8.95 -0.03
N PHE A 29 -13.95 7.99 -0.88
CA PHE A 29 -15.34 7.53 -1.05
C PHE A 29 -15.79 6.53 0.03
N MET A 30 -14.94 6.18 0.99
CA MET A 30 -15.27 5.28 2.10
C MET A 30 -15.37 5.99 3.45
N THR A 31 -14.87 7.23 3.54
CA THR A 31 -15.00 8.07 4.74
C THR A 31 -16.45 8.24 5.19
N ASP A 32 -16.66 8.59 6.46
CA ASP A 32 -18.00 8.80 7.01
C ASP A 32 -18.73 9.94 6.28
N LYS A 33 -19.85 9.57 5.66
CA LYS A 33 -20.67 10.37 4.75
C LYS A 33 -22.05 10.69 5.32
N THR A 34 -22.28 10.38 6.59
CA THR A 34 -23.58 10.56 7.25
C THR A 34 -24.04 12.02 7.32
N THR A 35 -23.10 12.97 7.27
CA THR A 35 -23.41 14.40 7.38
C THR A 35 -23.42 15.10 6.01
N CYS A 36 -24.34 16.05 5.83
CA CYS A 36 -24.44 16.88 4.61
C CYS A 36 -23.18 17.75 4.36
N ALA A 37 -22.34 17.93 5.38
CA ALA A 37 -21.07 18.63 5.27
C ALA A 37 -20.10 17.88 4.32
N ASN A 38 -20.14 16.55 4.31
CA ASN A 38 -19.27 15.76 3.42
C ASN A 38 -19.61 16.04 1.94
N GLU A 39 -18.58 16.12 1.11
CA GLU A 39 -18.71 16.34 -0.35
C GLU A 39 -19.30 15.14 -1.08
N TYR A 40 -19.23 13.94 -0.48
CA TYR A 40 -19.68 12.68 -1.09
C TYR A 40 -20.87 12.04 -0.36
N HIS A 41 -21.65 12.78 0.42
CA HIS A 41 -22.78 12.21 1.18
C HIS A 41 -23.88 11.60 0.30
N MET A 42 -24.04 12.08 -0.93
CA MET A 42 -24.97 11.51 -1.92
C MET A 42 -24.37 10.36 -2.75
N LEU A 43 -23.11 9.99 -2.53
CA LEU A 43 -22.45 8.91 -3.26
C LEU A 43 -22.62 7.58 -2.50
N VAL A 44 -23.46 6.72 -3.05
CA VAL A 44 -23.67 5.34 -2.59
C VAL A 44 -22.86 4.39 -3.46
N ARG A 45 -22.07 3.56 -2.82
CA ARG A 45 -21.22 2.59 -3.50
C ARG A 45 -21.76 1.19 -3.23
N VAL A 46 -22.13 0.48 -4.29
CA VAL A 46 -22.69 -0.88 -4.18
C VAL A 46 -21.61 -1.97 -4.23
N GLY A 47 -20.39 -1.61 -4.63
CA GLY A 47 -19.25 -2.53 -4.64
C GLY A 47 -18.74 -2.84 -3.22
N THR A 48 -18.59 -4.11 -2.89
CA THR A 48 -18.07 -4.56 -1.58
C THR A 48 -16.56 -4.41 -1.45
N MET A 49 -15.81 -4.35 -2.55
CA MET A 49 -14.35 -4.21 -2.55
C MET A 49 -13.92 -2.74 -2.61
N SER A 50 -13.15 -2.27 -1.63
CA SER A 50 -12.43 -0.99 -1.65
C SER A 50 -10.92 -1.21 -1.56
N PHE A 51 -10.11 -0.19 -1.88
CA PHE A 51 -8.66 -0.30 -1.66
C PHE A 51 -8.34 -0.52 -0.17
N PHE A 52 -9.13 0.08 0.73
CA PHE A 52 -8.99 -0.11 2.17
C PHE A 52 -9.28 -1.56 2.59
N SER A 53 -10.41 -2.14 2.16
CA SER A 53 -10.77 -3.52 2.53
C SER A 53 -9.75 -4.53 2.00
N MET A 54 -9.22 -4.28 0.79
CA MET A 54 -8.13 -5.09 0.24
C MET A 54 -6.83 -4.93 1.02
N SER A 55 -6.48 -3.72 1.46
CA SER A 55 -5.30 -3.53 2.31
C SER A 55 -5.44 -4.19 3.68
N GLU A 56 -6.62 -4.10 4.32
CA GLU A 56 -6.88 -4.77 5.60
C GLU A 56 -6.79 -6.29 5.46
N PHE A 57 -7.31 -6.85 4.36
CA PHE A 57 -7.19 -8.28 4.07
C PHE A 57 -5.72 -8.70 3.94
N LEU A 58 -4.93 -7.99 3.14
CA LEU A 58 -3.50 -8.28 2.98
C LEU A 58 -2.76 -8.22 4.31
N ILE A 59 -3.01 -7.19 5.10
CA ILE A 59 -2.39 -7.04 6.41
C ILE A 59 -2.80 -8.16 7.36
N SER A 60 -4.07 -8.58 7.33
CA SER A 60 -4.54 -9.70 8.15
C SER A 60 -3.84 -11.02 7.79
N VAL A 61 -3.54 -11.24 6.50
CA VAL A 61 -2.72 -12.37 6.05
C VAL A 61 -1.30 -12.25 6.61
N MET A 62 -0.68 -11.08 6.52
CA MET A 62 0.68 -10.85 7.03
C MET A 62 0.77 -11.04 8.54
N ASP A 63 -0.21 -10.54 9.29
CA ASP A 63 -0.34 -10.71 10.74
C ASP A 63 -0.45 -12.20 11.10
N LYS A 64 -1.27 -12.97 10.36
CA LYS A 64 -1.46 -14.41 10.57
C LYS A 64 -0.15 -15.21 10.41
N TYR A 65 0.69 -14.83 9.46
CA TYR A 65 1.97 -15.51 9.20
C TYR A 65 3.17 -14.85 9.91
N GLY A 66 2.93 -13.83 10.74
CA GLY A 66 3.99 -13.14 11.49
C GLY A 66 4.98 -12.35 10.63
N TRP A 67 4.60 -11.96 9.41
CA TRP A 67 5.46 -11.15 8.54
C TRP A 67 5.49 -9.72 9.07
N LYS A 68 6.69 -9.13 9.24
CA LYS A 68 6.85 -7.74 9.74
C LYS A 68 7.56 -6.80 8.76
N LYS A 69 8.11 -7.35 7.68
CA LYS A 69 8.88 -6.65 6.65
C LYS A 69 8.24 -6.92 5.30
N VAL A 70 7.93 -5.87 4.55
CA VAL A 70 7.23 -5.97 3.27
C VAL A 70 7.94 -5.11 2.24
N MET A 71 8.21 -5.67 1.07
CA MET A 71 8.69 -4.94 -0.09
C MET A 71 7.55 -4.82 -1.09
N MET A 72 7.10 -3.60 -1.36
CA MET A 72 6.05 -3.33 -2.33
C MET A 72 6.67 -2.96 -3.67
N VAL A 73 6.27 -3.66 -4.72
CA VAL A 73 6.76 -3.43 -6.07
C VAL A 73 5.54 -3.24 -6.97
N TYR A 74 5.47 -2.11 -7.66
CA TYR A 74 4.32 -1.77 -8.48
C TYR A 74 4.67 -0.87 -9.65
N GLU A 75 3.81 -0.94 -10.66
CA GLU A 75 3.76 -0.04 -11.81
C GLU A 75 2.54 0.87 -11.59
N LYS A 76 2.69 2.21 -11.67
CA LYS A 76 1.57 3.12 -11.37
C LYS A 76 0.48 3.02 -12.41
N ASN A 77 0.89 2.89 -13.68
CA ASN A 77 0.00 2.83 -14.83
C ASN A 77 -0.26 1.40 -15.33
N GLY A 78 0.19 0.41 -14.56
CA GLY A 78 -0.11 -1.00 -14.82
C GLY A 78 -1.61 -1.22 -14.92
N TYR A 79 -2.03 -2.04 -15.89
CA TYR A 79 -3.44 -2.40 -16.12
C TYR A 79 -4.41 -1.21 -16.28
N SER A 80 -3.93 -0.07 -16.80
CA SER A 80 -4.75 1.13 -17.07
C SER A 80 -6.02 0.85 -17.89
N ARG A 81 -5.96 -0.12 -18.82
CA ARG A 81 -7.11 -0.54 -19.63
C ARG A 81 -8.22 -1.23 -18.84
N VAL A 82 -7.91 -1.83 -17.70
CA VAL A 82 -8.88 -2.60 -16.90
C VAL A 82 -9.37 -1.77 -15.71
N ALA A 83 -8.42 -1.23 -14.93
CA ALA A 83 -8.74 -0.57 -13.68
C ALA A 83 -8.79 0.96 -13.78
N GLY A 84 -8.33 1.53 -14.90
CA GLY A 84 -8.13 2.97 -15.07
C GLY A 84 -6.73 3.40 -14.66
N GLU A 85 -6.32 4.59 -15.12
CA GLU A 85 -5.00 5.16 -14.84
C GLU A 85 -4.76 5.35 -13.34
N HIS A 86 -3.51 5.16 -12.92
CA HIS A 86 -3.05 5.35 -11.54
C HIS A 86 -3.76 4.51 -10.47
N THR A 87 -4.53 3.49 -10.86
CA THR A 87 -5.25 2.64 -9.90
C THR A 87 -4.29 1.86 -9.00
N CYS A 88 -3.23 1.29 -9.57
CA CYS A 88 -2.19 0.61 -8.79
C CYS A 88 -1.52 1.56 -7.79
N HIS A 89 -1.29 2.82 -8.19
CA HIS A 89 -0.75 3.84 -7.29
C HIS A 89 -1.71 4.15 -6.13
N LEU A 90 -3.00 4.36 -6.41
CA LEU A 90 -4.02 4.63 -5.39
C LEU A 90 -4.16 3.47 -4.40
N PHE A 91 -4.13 2.24 -4.91
CA PHE A 91 -4.14 1.04 -4.09
C PHE A 91 -2.91 0.98 -3.18
N MET A 92 -1.72 1.19 -3.75
CA MET A 92 -0.48 1.12 -2.98
C MET A 92 -0.39 2.23 -1.92
N GLN A 93 -0.89 3.43 -2.22
CA GLN A 93 -1.00 4.52 -1.25
C GLN A 93 -1.92 4.14 -0.08
N SER A 94 -3.02 3.45 -0.36
CA SER A 94 -3.95 2.96 0.67
C SER A 94 -3.29 1.89 1.55
N LEU A 95 -2.59 0.93 0.93
CA LEU A 95 -1.84 -0.11 1.63
C LEU A 95 -0.73 0.47 2.53
N VAL A 96 0.05 1.43 2.02
CA VAL A 96 1.06 2.15 2.81
C VAL A 96 0.42 2.87 4.01
N GLY A 97 -0.77 3.45 3.83
CA GLY A 97 -1.52 4.09 4.90
C GLY A 97 -1.80 3.12 6.05
N GLU A 98 -2.29 1.93 5.73
CA GLU A 98 -2.58 0.90 6.73
C GLU A 98 -1.32 0.27 7.35
N LEU A 99 -0.27 0.03 6.56
CA LEU A 99 1.02 -0.46 7.05
C LEU A 99 1.66 0.50 8.07
N LYS A 100 1.57 1.81 7.82
CA LYS A 100 2.04 2.84 8.76
C LYS A 100 1.29 2.79 10.09
N LYS A 101 -0.04 2.66 10.06
CA LYS A 101 -0.87 2.56 11.28
C LYS A 101 -0.47 1.36 12.12
N LYS A 102 -0.19 0.21 11.50
CA LYS A 102 0.24 -1.02 12.19
C LYS A 102 1.76 -1.13 12.44
N LYS A 103 2.54 -0.08 12.14
CA LYS A 103 4.00 -0.03 12.36
C LYS A 103 4.80 -1.15 11.66
N PHE A 104 4.35 -1.56 10.47
CA PHE A 104 5.12 -2.49 9.63
C PHE A 104 6.35 -1.79 9.03
N LEU A 105 7.44 -2.54 8.88
CA LEU A 105 8.58 -2.09 8.10
C LEU A 105 8.26 -2.33 6.63
N TYR A 106 8.25 -1.25 5.85
CA TYR A 106 7.92 -1.35 4.44
C TYR A 106 8.91 -0.54 3.59
N ASN A 107 9.21 -1.07 2.40
CA ASN A 107 9.87 -0.35 1.32
C ASN A 107 8.97 -0.40 0.09
N ALA A 108 9.05 0.63 -0.76
CA ALA A 108 8.22 0.74 -1.94
C ALA A 108 9.10 1.06 -3.15
N TYR A 109 8.93 0.27 -4.22
CA TYR A 109 9.62 0.44 -5.49
C TYR A 109 8.62 0.70 -6.61
N ASP A 110 8.83 1.82 -7.29
CA ASP A 110 8.03 2.30 -8.40
C ASP A 110 8.76 1.96 -9.71
N MET A 111 8.19 1.05 -10.48
CA MET A 111 8.77 0.59 -11.75
C MET A 111 8.81 1.69 -12.80
N ASP A 112 7.82 2.59 -12.81
CA ASP A 112 7.72 3.65 -13.82
C ASP A 112 8.85 4.68 -13.68
N LYS A 113 9.45 4.79 -12.49
CA LYS A 113 10.60 5.68 -12.25
C LYS A 113 11.92 5.09 -12.71
N ASN A 114 11.99 3.79 -12.96
CA ASN A 114 13.23 3.08 -13.27
C ASN A 114 13.01 2.05 -14.39
N PRO A 115 12.58 2.49 -15.59
CA PRO A 115 12.25 1.59 -16.69
C PRO A 115 13.46 0.80 -17.21
N ASP A 116 14.66 1.33 -17.02
CA ASP A 116 15.89 0.81 -17.61
C ASP A 116 16.48 -0.38 -16.85
N VAL A 117 15.99 -0.67 -15.65
CA VAL A 117 16.53 -1.76 -14.82
C VAL A 117 15.54 -2.92 -14.78
N PRO A 118 15.93 -4.12 -15.25
CA PRO A 118 15.04 -5.27 -15.22
C PRO A 118 14.64 -5.62 -13.78
N VAL A 119 13.37 -5.97 -13.60
CA VAL A 119 12.75 -6.30 -12.30
C VAL A 119 13.62 -7.23 -11.45
N LYS A 120 14.20 -8.24 -12.09
CA LYS A 120 15.07 -9.23 -11.43
C LYS A 120 16.27 -8.58 -10.75
N GLU A 121 16.93 -7.64 -11.41
CA GLU A 121 18.14 -7.00 -10.90
C GLU A 121 17.83 -5.99 -9.79
N ASN A 122 16.69 -5.30 -9.91
CA ASN A 122 16.18 -4.44 -8.84
C ASN A 122 15.79 -5.23 -7.59
N LEU A 123 15.03 -6.31 -7.76
CA LEU A 123 14.66 -7.19 -6.66
C LEU A 123 15.91 -7.78 -6.00
N ARG A 124 16.90 -8.19 -6.81
CA ARG A 124 18.19 -8.64 -6.30
C ARG A 124 18.86 -7.54 -5.49
N ARG A 125 18.95 -6.30 -5.97
CA ARG A 125 19.56 -5.20 -5.22
C ARG A 125 18.83 -4.89 -3.91
N GLU A 126 17.52 -4.65 -3.97
CA GLU A 126 16.74 -4.17 -2.82
C GLU A 126 16.46 -5.27 -1.79
N MET A 127 16.14 -6.50 -2.24
CA MET A 127 15.89 -7.61 -1.32
C MET A 127 17.20 -8.21 -0.81
N GLN A 128 18.18 -8.48 -1.68
CA GLN A 128 19.41 -9.13 -1.24
C GLN A 128 20.18 -8.25 -0.26
N LEU A 129 20.29 -6.93 -0.47
CA LEU A 129 21.00 -6.07 0.49
C LEU A 129 20.28 -6.01 1.84
N THR A 130 18.95 -5.95 1.86
CA THR A 130 18.18 -5.85 3.11
C THR A 130 18.24 -7.15 3.92
N TYR A 131 18.03 -8.30 3.28
CA TYR A 131 18.07 -9.60 3.96
C TYR A 131 19.50 -10.08 4.26
N SER A 132 20.47 -9.83 3.38
CA SER A 132 21.87 -10.24 3.62
C SER A 132 22.51 -9.41 4.73
N ARG A 133 22.21 -8.11 4.84
CA ARG A 133 22.76 -7.27 5.90
C ARG A 133 22.28 -7.69 7.28
N GLU A 134 21.01 -8.11 7.40
CA GLU A 134 20.49 -8.69 8.65
C GLU A 134 21.16 -10.01 9.02
N ILE A 135 21.45 -10.87 8.04
CA ILE A 135 22.20 -12.11 8.28
C ILE A 135 23.62 -11.80 8.74
N VAL A 136 24.31 -10.83 8.10
CA VAL A 136 25.68 -10.45 8.46
C VAL A 136 25.74 -9.74 9.82
N GLU A 137 24.79 -8.87 10.15
CA GLU A 137 24.73 -8.22 11.45
C GLU A 137 24.37 -9.20 12.56
N ASN A 138 23.37 -10.08 12.34
CA ASN A 138 23.08 -11.16 13.29
C ASN A 138 24.29 -12.08 13.45
N ALA A 139 24.96 -12.48 12.37
CA ALA A 139 26.17 -13.30 12.42
C ALA A 139 27.32 -12.60 13.17
N ARG A 140 27.51 -11.28 12.99
CA ARG A 140 28.46 -10.49 13.80
C ARG A 140 28.10 -10.46 15.27
N GLN A 141 26.81 -10.39 15.59
CA GLN A 141 26.31 -10.34 16.95
C GLN A 141 26.43 -11.70 17.65
N TYR A 142 26.25 -12.81 16.91
CA TYR A 142 26.57 -14.16 17.35
C TYR A 142 28.08 -14.35 17.56
N LEU A 143 28.91 -13.88 16.63
CA LEU A 143 30.38 -13.91 16.78
C LEU A 143 30.87 -13.09 17.98
N LYS A 144 30.26 -11.92 18.24
CA LYS A 144 30.57 -11.13 19.46
C LYS A 144 30.10 -11.79 20.75
N ARG A 145 29.06 -12.63 20.71
CA ARG A 145 28.59 -13.42 21.87
C ARG A 145 29.40 -14.70 22.09
N SER A 146 29.99 -15.29 21.04
CA SER A 146 30.82 -16.51 21.13
C SER A 146 32.27 -16.22 21.51
N VAL A 147 32.72 -14.97 21.41
CA VAL A 147 33.99 -14.55 21.99
C VAL A 147 33.76 -14.30 23.48
N CYS A 148 33.95 -15.35 24.29
CA CYS A 148 34.18 -15.18 25.73
C CYS A 148 35.27 -14.11 25.94
N PRO A 149 35.19 -13.24 26.95
CA PRO A 149 36.35 -12.47 27.35
C PRO A 149 37.45 -13.48 27.67
N ALA A 150 38.55 -13.43 26.92
CA ALA A 150 39.77 -14.12 27.32
C ALA A 150 40.11 -13.56 28.70
N SER A 151 40.04 -14.42 29.72
CA SER A 151 40.53 -14.10 31.05
C SER A 151 41.99 -13.70 30.89
N VAL A 152 42.25 -12.41 30.97
CA VAL A 152 43.60 -11.88 31.13
C VAL A 152 44.09 -12.40 32.48
N ALA A 153 45.31 -12.94 32.45
CA ALA A 153 46.02 -13.64 33.51
C ALA A 153 45.96 -12.99 34.89
#